data_AF-A0A532AG94-F1
#
_entry.id   AF-A0A532AG94-F1
#
_cell.length_a   1.000
_cell.length_b   1.000
_cell.length_c   1.000
_cell.angle_alpha   90.00
_cell.angle_beta   90.00
_cell.angle_gamma   90.00
#
_symmetry.space_group_name_H-M   'P 1'
#
loop_
_entity.id
_entity.type
_entity.pdbx_description
1 polymer ?
#
loop_
_entity_poly.entity_id
_entity_poly.type
_entity_poly.pdbx_seq_one_letter_code
_entity_poly.pdbx_strand_id
1 'polypeptide(L)' 'SVRIDQTIYVERDSQKKIVLGHKGETIRAIGQAARMEISGILEQKVHLFLFVKVRENWGDDPERYREMGLEFPH' A
#
# COMPACT_ATOMS: atom_id res chain seq x y z
N SER A 1 3.83 1.74 -20.91
CA SER A 1 4.09 1.91 -19.48
C SER A 1 2.78 1.78 -18.74
N VAL A 2 2.79 1.17 -17.55
CA VAL A 2 1.58 0.99 -16.73
C VAL A 2 1.56 2.03 -15.63
N ARG A 3 0.38 2.57 -15.34
CA ARG A 3 0.12 3.36 -14.14
C ARG A 3 -0.61 2.49 -13.13
N ILE A 4 -0.13 2.49 -11.89
CA ILE A 4 -0.71 1.75 -10.78
C ILE A 4 -0.93 2.73 -9.62
N ASP A 5 -2.17 2.86 -9.18
CA ASP A 5 -2.53 3.67 -8.02
C ASP A 5 -2.93 2.72 -6.89
N GLN A 6 -2.24 2.80 -5.74
CA GLN A 6 -2.50 1.95 -4.58
C GLN A 6 -2.72 2.76 -3.31
N THR A 7 -3.69 2.32 -2.50
CA THR A 7 -3.97 2.91 -1.20
C THR A 7 -3.57 1.95 -0.09
N ILE A 8 -2.69 2.40 0.79
CA ILE A 8 -2.28 1.73 2.02
C ILE A 8 -3.17 2.24 3.14
N TYR A 9 -3.92 1.34 3.77
CA TYR A 9 -4.76 1.66 4.92
C TYR A 9 -4.01 1.40 6.21
N VAL A 10 -4.20 2.29 7.18
CA VAL A 10 -3.70 2.15 8.55
C VAL A 10 -4.80 2.49 9.53
N GLU A 11 -4.75 1.93 10.74
CA GLU A 11 -5.79 2.12 11.75
C GLU A 11 -5.65 3.46 12.46
N ARG A 12 -4.41 3.92 12.69
CA ARG A 12 -4.12 5.09 13.52
C ARG A 12 -3.22 6.10 12.80
N ASP A 13 -3.36 7.38 13.13
CA ASP A 13 -2.51 8.45 12.58
C ASP A 13 -1.02 8.27 12.93
N SER A 14 -0.71 7.68 14.09
CA SER A 14 0.67 7.34 14.47
C SER A 14 1.29 6.33 13.49
N GLN A 15 0.53 5.33 13.05
CA GLN A 15 0.96 4.38 12.03
C GLN A 15 1.16 5.07 10.68
N LYS A 16 0.28 6.01 10.30
CA LYS A 16 0.46 6.80 9.07
C LYS A 16 1.80 7.52 9.08
N LYS A 17 2.18 8.14 10.19
CA LYS A 17 3.48 8.81 10.35
C LYS A 17 4.65 7.83 10.21
N ILE A 18 4.55 6.63 10.77
CA ILE A 18 5.55 5.56 10.62
C ILE A 18 5.71 5.14 9.15
N VAL A 19 4.59 4.89 8.46
CA VAL A 19 4.59 4.46 7.04
C VAL A 19 5.16 5.54 6.14
N LEU A 20 4.83 6.81 6.39
CA LEU A 20 5.40 7.93 5.64
C LEU A 20 6.91 8.06 5.93
N GLY A 21 7.33 7.92 7.19
CA GLY A 21 8.71 8.15 7.61
C GLY A 21 9.08 9.63 7.62
N HIS A 22 10.30 9.97 8.03
CA HIS A 22 10.74 11.36 8.04
C HIS A 22 10.82 11.89 6.61
N LYS A 23 10.07 12.97 6.34
CA LYS A 23 9.96 13.59 5.00
C LYS A 23 9.57 12.60 3.87
N GLY A 24 8.87 11.52 4.18
CA GLY A 24 8.44 10.55 3.17
C GLY A 24 9.50 9.51 2.79
N GLU A 25 10.60 9.37 3.55
CA GLU A 25 11.69 8.46 3.21
C GLU A 25 11.25 6.98 3.15
N THR A 26 10.46 6.55 4.13
CA THR A 26 10.02 5.16 4.26
C THR A 26 9.10 4.79 3.11
N ILE A 27 8.08 5.61 2.82
CA ILE A 27 7.15 5.36 1.71
C ILE A 27 7.86 5.41 0.35
N ARG A 28 8.89 6.24 0.19
CA ARG A 28 9.70 6.28 -1.03
C ARG A 28 10.50 4.99 -1.19
N ALA A 29 11.12 4.47 -0.13
CA ALA A 29 11.85 3.21 -0.18
C ALA A 29 10.92 2.03 -0.53
N ILE A 30 9.76 1.95 0.12
CA ILE A 30 8.72 0.94 -0.18
C ILE A 30 8.28 1.05 -1.65
N GLY A 31 7.95 2.26 -2.12
CA GLY A 31 7.52 2.48 -3.49
C GLY A 31 8.60 2.17 -4.51
N GLN A 32 9.88 2.42 -4.20
CA GLN A 32 11.00 2.07 -5.08
C GLN A 32 11.18 0.55 -5.20
N ALA A 33 11.16 -0.17 -4.08
CA ALA A 33 11.29 -1.62 -4.05
C ALA A 33 10.13 -2.29 -4.81
N ALA A 34 8.89 -1.93 -4.47
CA ALA A 34 7.70 -2.46 -5.14
C ALA A 34 7.66 -2.14 -6.63
N ARG A 35 8.02 -0.91 -7.03
CA ARG A 35 8.09 -0.54 -8.45
C ARG A 35 9.13 -1.35 -9.21
N MET A 36 10.29 -1.63 -8.62
CA MET A 36 11.34 -2.42 -9.27
C MET A 36 10.86 -3.84 -9.52
N GLU A 37 10.27 -4.48 -8.50
CA GLU A 37 9.75 -5.84 -8.59
C GLU A 37 8.60 -5.95 -9.61
N ILE A 38 7.58 -5.09 -9.50
CA ILE A 38 6.43 -5.09 -10.42
C ILE A 38 6.88 -4.77 -11.85
N SER A 39 7.82 -3.84 -12.04
CA SER A 39 8.36 -3.51 -13.36
C SER A 39 9.10 -4.69 -13.98
N GLY A 40 9.78 -5.51 -13.17
CA GLY A 40 10.41 -6.76 -13.59
C GLY A 40 9.38 -7.82 -13.99
N ILE A 41 8.34 -8.03 -13.18
CA ILE A 41 7.27 -9.00 -13.45
C ILE A 41 6.50 -8.63 -14.73
N LEU A 42 6.22 -7.35 -14.95
CA LEU A 42 5.45 -6.87 -16.10
C LEU A 42 6.32 -6.59 -17.34
N GLU A 43 7.64 -6.73 -17.24
CA GLU A 43 8.64 -6.42 -18.28
C GLU A 43 8.46 -5.06 -18.95
N GLN A 44 7.94 -4.08 -18.20
CA GLN A 44 7.66 -2.74 -18.71
C GLN A 44 7.74 -1.69 -17.62
N LYS A 45 7.90 -0.44 -18.04
CA LYS A 45 7.98 0.71 -17.13
C LYS A 45 6.68 0.89 -16.33
N VAL A 46 6.80 0.95 -15.01
CA VAL A 46 5.69 1.17 -14.06
C VAL A 46 5.79 2.55 -13.40
N HIS A 47 4.66 3.25 -13.35
CA HIS A 47 4.45 4.47 -12.57
C HIS A 47 3.54 4.13 -11.38
N LEU A 48 4.17 3.86 -10.23
CA LEU A 48 3.49 3.47 -8.99
C LEU A 48 3.21 4.70 -8.11
N PHE A 49 1.93 4.93 -7.79
CA PHE A 49 1.46 5.95 -6.87
C PHE A 49 0.94 5.29 -5.59
N LEU A 50 1.51 5.66 -4.44
CA LEU A 50 1.11 5.13 -3.14
C LEU A 50 0.45 6.23 -2.30
N PHE A 51 -0.72 5.93 -1.74
CA PHE A 51 -1.46 6.83 -0.85
C PHE A 51 -1.68 6.18 0.51
N VAL A 52 -1.38 6.88 1.60
CA VAL A 52 -1.63 6.37 2.95
C VAL A 52 -2.87 7.03 3.55
N LYS A 53 -3.89 6.23 3.86
CA LYS A 53 -5.15 6.67 4.46
C LYS A 53 -5.33 6.04 5.85
N VAL A 54 -5.75 6.85 6.81
CA VAL A 54 -6.18 6.35 8.13
C VAL A 54 -7.65 5.96 8.03
N ARG A 55 -7.99 4.75 8.47
CA ARG A 55 -9.35 4.26 8.63
C ARG A 55 -9.35 3.32 9.83
N GLU A 56 -10.07 3.69 10.88
CA GLU A 56 -10.21 2.84 12.07
C GLU A 56 -10.91 1.52 11.72
N ASN A 57 -10.53 0.43 12.39
CA ASN A 57 -11.09 -0.91 12.24
C ASN A 57 -11.14 -1.42 10.79
N TRP A 58 -10.20 -0.99 9.93
CA TRP A 58 -10.19 -1.43 8.53
C TRP A 58 -9.89 -2.94 8.38
N GLY A 59 -9.21 -3.53 9.37
CA GLY A 59 -8.91 -4.95 9.47
C GLY A 59 -10.05 -5.82 10.02
N ASP A 60 -11.09 -5.20 10.60
CA ASP A 60 -12.21 -5.93 11.22
C ASP A 60 -13.42 -6.07 10.28
N ASP A 61 -13.23 -5.86 8.97
CA ASP A 61 -14.27 -5.89 7.95
C ASP A 61 -14.12 -7.15 7.06
N PRO A 62 -14.86 -8.24 7.33
CA PRO A 62 -14.77 -9.47 6.57
C PRO A 62 -15.21 -9.34 5.11
N GLU A 63 -16.01 -8.34 4.75
CA GLU A 63 -16.34 -8.08 3.34
C GLU A 63 -15.12 -7.56 2.59
N ARG A 64 -14.32 -6.71 3.23
CA ARG A 64 -13.10 -6.15 2.64
C ARG A 64 -12.04 -7.20 2.37
N TYR A 65 -11.86 -8.17 3.27
CA TYR A 65 -10.93 -9.28 3.04
C TYR A 65 -11.34 -10.07 1.81
N ARG A 66 -12.65 -10.35 1.65
CA ARG A 66 -13.20 -11.00 0.45
C ARG A 66 -12.97 -10.18 -0.82
N GLU A 67 -13.18 -8.86 -0.79
CA GLU A 67 -12.88 -7.98 -1.94
C GLU A 67 -11.40 -7.98 -2.32
N MET A 68 -10.51 -8.12 -1.33
CA MET A 68 -9.06 -8.21 -1.53
C MET A 68 -8.58 -9.62 -1.91
N GLY A 69 -9.47 -10.61 -1.92
CA GLY A 69 -9.11 -12.02 -2.13
C GLY A 69 -8.33 -12.64 -0.97
N LEU A 70 -8.46 -12.07 0.24
CA LEU A 70 -7.82 -12.53 1.47
C LEU A 70 -8.81 -13.29 2.35
N GLU A 71 -8.30 -14.25 3.13
CA GLU A 71 -9.08 -14.91 4.18
C GLU A 71 -9.15 -14.03 5.43
N PHE A 72 -10.35 -13.89 6.01
CA PHE A 72 -10.53 -13.13 7.24
C PHE A 72 -9.92 -13.91 8.42
N PRO A 73 -8.93 -13.34 9.13
CA PRO A 73 -8.31 -14.02 10.27
C PRO A 73 -9.31 -14.14 11.43
N HIS A 74 -9.42 -15.35 11.99
CA HIS A 74 -10.33 -15.70 13.11
C HIS A 74 -9.66 -15.45 14.47
#